data_AF-A0A9D9E7D1-F1
#
_entry.id   AF-A0A9D9E7D1-F1
#
_cell.length_a   1.000
_cell.length_b   1.000
_cell.length_c   1.000
_cell.angle_alpha   90.00
_cell.angle_beta   90.00
_cell.angle_gamma   90.00
#
_symmetry.space_group_name_H-M   'P 1'
#
loop_
_entity.id
_entity.type
_entity.pdbx_description
1 polymer ?
#
loop_
_entity_poly.entity_id
_entity_poly.type
_entity_poly.pdbx_seq_one_letter_code
_entity_poly.pdbx_strand_id
1 'polypeptide(L)'
;MTKQYQLIVAPAGNKLDLTNINTIVFYGHSLALADYQYFKNILDRGDLLKSSVKLIFKYSIFDSERKEEIQKDNYDSVYNLLKHYSDDTGVDVITTLILENRLKLQEI
;
A
#
# COMPACT_ATOMS: atom_id res chain seq x y z
N MET A 1 -10.37 -11.08 -18.88
CA MET A 1 -8.92 -11.40 -18.96
C MET A 1 -8.25 -10.85 -17.71
N THR A 2 -8.09 -11.68 -16.69
CA THR A 2 -7.53 -11.27 -15.39
C THR A 2 -6.01 -11.27 -15.51
N LYS A 3 -5.38 -10.08 -15.51
CA LYS A 3 -3.91 -9.97 -15.48
C LYS A 3 -3.43 -10.28 -14.07
N GLN A 4 -2.90 -11.47 -13.89
CA GLN A 4 -2.20 -11.90 -12.69
C GLN A 4 -0.81 -11.23 -12.71
N TYR A 5 -0.60 -10.23 -11.86
CA TYR A 5 0.72 -9.62 -11.70
C TYR A 5 1.54 -10.50 -10.75
N GLN A 6 2.53 -11.20 -11.29
CA GLN A 6 3.49 -11.95 -10.48
C GLN A 6 4.44 -10.94 -9.82
N LEU A 7 4.33 -10.80 -8.50
CA LEU A 7 5.41 -10.24 -7.69
C LEU A 7 6.61 -11.19 -7.88
N ILE A 8 7.68 -10.74 -8.54
CA ILE A 8 8.93 -11.49 -8.58
C ILE A 8 9.52 -11.39 -7.16
N VAL A 9 9.09 -12.30 -6.30
CA VAL A 9 9.74 -12.53 -5.00
C VAL A 9 11.01 -13.29 -5.30
N ALA A 10 12.13 -12.56 -5.38
CA ALA A 10 13.45 -13.15 -5.32
C ALA A 10 13.57 -14.03 -4.06
N PRO A 11 14.32 -15.14 -4.12
CA PRO A 11 14.35 -16.15 -3.08
C PRO A 11 14.77 -15.54 -1.74
N ALA A 12 14.10 -16.01 -0.69
CA ALA A 12 14.27 -15.59 0.69
C ALA A 12 15.74 -15.41 1.06
N GLY A 13 16.16 -14.16 1.30
CA GLY A 13 17.50 -13.83 1.76
C GLY A 13 18.02 -12.48 1.28
N ASN A 14 17.59 -12.00 0.11
CA ASN A 14 18.02 -10.71 -0.39
C ASN A 14 16.98 -9.63 -0.10
N LYS A 15 17.39 -8.60 0.65
CA LYS A 15 16.69 -7.31 0.75
C LYS A 15 16.25 -6.94 -0.67
N LEU A 16 14.95 -6.73 -0.90
CA LEU A 16 14.52 -6.21 -2.21
C LEU A 16 15.28 -4.91 -2.40
N ASP A 17 16.15 -4.86 -3.41
CA ASP A 17 16.91 -3.66 -3.71
C ASP A 17 15.99 -2.66 -4.37
N LEU A 18 15.24 -1.95 -3.53
CA LEU A 18 14.27 -0.94 -3.92
C LEU A 18 14.93 0.44 -4.09
N THR A 19 16.27 0.51 -4.16
CA THR A 19 17.03 1.75 -4.37
C THR A 19 16.61 2.51 -5.63
N ASN A 20 16.09 1.80 -6.65
CA ASN A 20 15.59 2.38 -7.89
C ASN A 20 14.05 2.31 -8.05
N ILE A 21 13.30 1.94 -7.00
CA ILE A 21 11.84 1.94 -7.06
C ILE A 21 11.33 3.22 -6.42
N ASN A 22 10.77 4.12 -7.24
CA ASN A 22 10.19 5.37 -6.75
C ASN A 22 8.72 5.24 -6.37
N THR A 23 8.02 4.19 -6.82
CA THR A 23 6.58 4.03 -6.63
C THR A 23 6.19 2.57 -6.45
N ILE A 24 5.41 2.28 -5.42
CA ILE A 24 4.73 0.99 -5.21
C ILE A 24 3.24 1.22 -5.46
N VAL A 25 2.64 0.38 -6.32
CA VAL A 25 1.22 0.47 -6.66
C VAL A 25 0.52 -0.80 -6.19
N PHE A 26 -0.49 -0.63 -5.35
CA PHE A 26 -1.35 -1.70 -4.86
C PHE A 26 -2.65 -1.75 -5.68
N TYR A 27 -2.98 -2.92 -6.22
CA TYR A 27 -4.19 -3.17 -6.99
C TYR A 27 -5.01 -4.29 -6.35
N GLY A 28 -6.32 -4.09 -6.23
CA GLY A 28 -7.30 -5.19 -6.29
C GLY A 28 -7.30 -6.24 -5.18
N HIS A 29 -6.70 -5.99 -4.02
CA HIS A 29 -6.81 -6.92 -2.89
C HIS A 29 -7.31 -6.22 -1.65
N SER A 30 -8.17 -6.94 -0.92
CA SER A 30 -8.63 -6.61 0.41
C SER A 30 -7.45 -6.11 1.22
N LEU A 31 -7.46 -4.83 1.59
CA LEU A 31 -6.56 -4.24 2.60
C LEU A 31 -6.93 -4.77 4.00
N ALA A 32 -7.37 -6.03 4.06
CA ALA A 32 -7.82 -6.73 5.24
C ALA A 32 -6.61 -7.13 6.06
N LEU A 33 -6.83 -7.21 7.38
CA LEU A 33 -5.79 -7.54 8.35
C LEU A 33 -5.10 -8.90 8.06
N ALA A 34 -5.80 -9.85 7.43
CA ALA A 34 -5.24 -11.15 7.05
C ALA A 34 -4.07 -11.04 6.05
N ASP A 35 -4.07 -10.01 5.21
CA ASP A 35 -3.03 -9.74 4.22
C ASP A 35 -1.96 -8.76 4.76
N TYR A 36 -2.14 -8.22 5.97
CA TYR A 36 -1.23 -7.23 6.57
C TYR A 36 0.22 -7.69 6.59
N GLN A 37 0.50 -8.95 6.91
CA GLN A 37 1.88 -9.46 6.94
C GLN A 37 2.55 -9.41 5.56
N TYR A 38 1.79 -9.56 4.49
CA TYR A 38 2.31 -9.38 3.13
C TYR A 38 2.63 -7.91 2.85
N PHE A 39 1.74 -6.98 3.23
CA PHE A 39 1.99 -5.55 3.12
C PHE A 39 3.20 -5.10 3.93
N LYS A 40 3.27 -5.49 5.21
CA LYS A 40 4.38 -5.18 6.11
C LYS A 40 5.71 -5.64 5.52
N ASN A 41 5.79 -6.87 5.03
CA ASN A 41 6.98 -7.39 4.37
C ASN A 41 7.42 -6.55 3.16
N ILE A 42 6.50 -6.01 2.37
CA ILE A 42 6.81 -5.12 1.24
C ILE A 42 7.32 -3.76 1.75
N LEU A 43 6.64 -3.16 2.73
CA LEU A 43 7.00 -1.85 3.28
C LEU A 43 8.34 -1.87 4.00
N ASP A 44 8.61 -2.91 4.80
CA ASP A 44 9.88 -3.13 5.49
C ASP A 44 11.04 -3.28 4.50
N ARG A 45 10.81 -4.01 3.40
CA ARG A 45 11.83 -4.19 2.35
C ARG A 45 12.07 -2.91 1.55
N GLY A 46 11.07 -2.05 1.41
CA GLY A 46 11.16 -0.75 0.72
C GLY A 46 11.83 0.35 1.52
N ASP A 47 12.22 0.06 2.77
CA ASP A 47 12.79 1.03 3.70
C ASP A 47 11.96 2.32 3.66
N LEU A 48 10.63 2.21 3.75
CA LEU A 48 9.67 3.29 3.48
C LEU A 48 10.00 4.58 4.25
N LEU A 49 10.59 4.43 5.43
CA LEU A 49 11.00 5.51 6.32
C LEU A 49 12.29 6.23 5.86
N LYS A 50 13.14 5.58 5.07
CA LYS A 50 14.41 6.12 4.58
C LYS A 50 14.44 6.36 3.07
N SER A 51 13.43 5.89 2.35
CA SER A 51 13.30 6.05 0.89
C SER A 51 12.25 7.11 0.53
N SER A 52 12.34 7.65 -0.69
CA SER A 52 11.34 8.57 -1.26
C SER A 52 10.21 7.83 -2.00
N VAL A 53 10.01 6.55 -1.66
CA VAL A 53 9.03 5.66 -2.28
C VAL A 53 7.62 6.23 -2.09
N LYS A 54 6.87 6.33 -3.19
CA LYS A 54 5.45 6.72 -3.21
C LYS A 54 4.56 5.49 -3.16
N LEU A 55 3.48 5.55 -2.39
CA LEU A 55 2.44 4.52 -2.33
C LEU A 55 1.21 4.99 -3.10
N ILE A 56 0.77 4.18 -4.06
CA ILE A 56 -0.46 4.42 -4.82
C ILE A 56 -1.40 3.23 -4.59
N PHE A 57 -2.54 3.49 -3.98
CA PHE A 57 -3.60 2.51 -3.78
C PHE A 57 -4.66 2.70 -4.85
N LYS A 58 -4.89 1.65 -5.66
CA LYS A 58 -5.85 1.68 -6.75
C LYS A 58 -7.07 0.83 -6.43
N TYR A 59 -8.25 1.42 -6.59
CA TYR A 59 -9.55 0.79 -6.32
C TYR A 59 -10.50 0.96 -7.50
N SER A 60 -11.37 -0.02 -7.72
CA SER A 60 -12.40 0.02 -8.78
C SER A 60 -13.76 0.32 -8.18
N ILE A 61 -14.53 1.17 -8.86
CA ILE A 61 -15.95 1.32 -8.57
C ILE A 61 -16.71 0.27 -9.35
N PHE A 62 -17.09 -0.80 -8.66
CA PHE A 62 -17.85 -1.92 -9.23
C PHE A 62 -19.36 -1.71 -9.15
N ASP A 63 -19.81 -0.77 -8.33
CA ASP A 63 -21.20 -0.37 -8.17
C ASP A 63 -21.26 1.17 -8.09
N SER A 64 -21.84 1.77 -9.13
CA SER A 64 -21.92 3.23 -9.26
C SER A 64 -22.86 3.87 -8.23
N GLU A 65 -23.90 3.14 -7.79
CA GLU A 65 -24.84 3.65 -6.78
C GLU A 65 -24.17 3.69 -5.39
N ARG A 66 -23.18 2.82 -5.18
CA ARG A 66 -22.38 2.73 -3.95
C ARG A 66 -21.01 3.39 -4.07
N LYS A 67 -20.80 4.26 -5.05
CA LYS A 67 -19.52 4.94 -5.30
C LYS A 67 -18.91 5.55 -4.04
N GLU A 68 -19.68 6.32 -3.29
CA GLU A 68 -19.21 6.99 -2.06
C GLU A 68 -18.83 6.00 -0.96
N GLU A 69 -19.62 4.94 -0.78
CA GLU A 69 -19.34 3.86 0.18
C GLU A 69 -18.07 3.12 -0.21
N ILE A 70 -17.93 2.74 -1.47
CA ILE A 70 -16.74 2.05 -1.98
C ILE A 70 -15.51 2.92 -1.80
N GLN A 71 -15.60 4.22 -2.09
CA GLN A 71 -14.49 5.15 -1.84
C GLN A 71 -14.13 5.18 -0.36
N LYS A 72 -15.10 5.38 0.52
CA LYS A 72 -14.89 5.44 1.96
C LYS A 72 -14.28 4.15 2.51
N ASP A 73 -14.82 3.00 2.15
CA ASP A 73 -14.32 1.69 2.58
C ASP A 73 -12.86 1.49 2.17
N ASN A 74 -12.47 1.95 0.97
CA ASN A 74 -11.09 1.92 0.53
C ASN A 74 -10.20 2.88 1.34
N TYR A 75 -10.66 4.11 1.61
CA TYR A 75 -9.94 5.05 2.48
C TYR A 75 -9.72 4.48 3.88
N ASP A 76 -10.78 3.96 4.50
CA ASP A 76 -10.74 3.40 5.85
C ASP A 76 -9.81 2.20 5.91
N SER A 77 -9.82 1.35 4.87
CA SER A 77 -8.93 0.19 4.83
C SER A 77 -7.46 0.58 4.65
N VAL A 78 -7.14 1.58 3.79
CA VAL A 78 -5.77 2.10 3.66
C VAL A 78 -5.31 2.74 4.96
N TYR A 79 -6.19 3.53 5.59
CA TYR A 79 -5.90 4.19 6.86
C TYR A 79 -5.59 3.17 7.95
N ASN A 80 -6.45 2.17 8.14
CA ASN A 80 -6.25 1.13 9.14
C ASN A 80 -4.94 0.35 8.91
N LEU A 81 -4.61 0.06 7.65
CA LEU A 81 -3.38 -0.63 7.30
C LEU A 81 -2.13 0.17 7.66
N LEU A 82 -2.08 1.44 7.26
CA LEU A 82 -0.96 2.32 7.58
C LEU A 82 -0.91 2.65 9.07
N LYS A 83 -2.06 2.71 9.75
CA LYS A 83 -2.14 2.94 11.18
C LYS A 83 -1.52 1.77 11.94
N HIS A 84 -1.86 0.54 11.56
CA HIS A 84 -1.28 -0.66 12.16
C HIS A 84 0.24 -0.72 11.93
N TYR A 85 0.71 -0.38 10.73
CA TYR A 85 2.15 -0.27 10.44
C TYR A 85 2.84 0.85 11.23
N SER A 86 2.16 1.98 11.44
CA SER A 86 2.67 3.08 12.29
C SER A 86 2.82 2.63 13.74
N ASP A 87 1.86 1.86 14.25
CA ASP A 87 1.89 1.34 15.61
C ASP A 87 2.99 0.28 15.78
N ASP A 88 3.21 -0.59 14.78
CA ASP A 88 4.28 -1.58 14.76
C ASP A 88 5.69 -0.95 14.71
N THR A 89 5.84 0.17 14.00
CA THR A 89 7.14 0.86 13.83
C THR A 89 7.40 1.94 14.88
N GLY A 90 6.36 2.39 15.58
CA GLY A 90 6.40 3.51 16.52
C GLY A 90 6.53 4.89 15.85
N VAL A 91 6.35 4.97 14.53
CA VAL A 91 6.49 6.20 13.73
C VAL A 91 5.14 6.54 13.10
N ASP A 92 4.79 7.82 13.05
CA ASP A 92 3.58 8.29 12.37
C ASP A 92 3.76 8.30 10.84
N VAL A 93 3.73 7.10 10.25
CA VAL A 93 3.94 6.87 8.81
C VAL A 93 2.87 7.59 7.98
N ILE A 94 1.63 7.65 8.48
CA ILE A 94 0.53 8.31 7.78
C ILE A 94 0.85 9.80 7.61
N THR A 95 1.15 10.49 8.71
CA THR A 95 1.45 11.93 8.66
C THR A 95 2.68 12.20 7.78
N THR A 96 3.75 11.41 7.90
CA THR A 96 4.94 11.57 7.05
C THR A 96 4.61 11.44 5.56
N LEU A 97 3.89 10.38 5.15
CA LEU A 97 3.56 10.17 3.75
C LEU A 97 2.63 11.25 3.17
N ILE A 98 1.72 11.79 3.98
CA ILE A 98 0.84 12.90 3.59
C ILE A 98 1.65 14.18 3.37
N LEU A 99 2.49 14.56 4.35
CA LEU A 99 3.30 15.78 4.27
C LEU A 99 4.28 15.75 3.09
N GLU A 100 4.81 14.58 2.76
CA GLU A 100 5.73 14.40 1.64
C GLU A 100 5.01 14.16 0.29
N ASN A 101 3.68 14.18 0.26
CA ASN A 101 2.87 13.90 -0.93
C ASN A 101 3.22 12.55 -1.59
N ARG A 102 3.47 11.55 -0.75
CA ARG A 102 3.87 10.19 -1.12
C ARG A 102 2.73 9.19 -1.07
N LEU A 103 1.57 9.53 -0.50
CA LEU A 103 0.40 8.67 -0.48
C LEU A 103 -0.66 9.16 -1.48
N LYS A 104 -1.14 8.25 -2.35
CA LYS A 104 -2.24 8.53 -3.29
C LYS A 104 -3.24 7.39 -3.31
N LEU A 105 -4.53 7.72 -3.36
CA LEU A 105 -5.61 6.78 -3.67
C LEU A 105 -6.20 7.16 -5.03
N GLN A 106 -6.37 6.20 -5.93
CA GLN A 106 -6.82 6.44 -7.31
C GLN A 106 -7.85 5.42 -7.77
N GLU A 107 -8.94 5.91 -8.35
CA GLU A 107 -9.92 5.09 -9.07
C GLU A 107 -9.28 4.52 -10.36
N ILE A 108 -9.57 3.26 -10.71
CA ILE A 108 -9.14 2.62 -11.97
C ILE A 108 -10.24 2.53 -13.02
#